data_AF-A0A2N5GS46-F1
#
_entry.id   AF-A0A2N5GS46-F1
#
_cell.length_a   1.000
_cell.length_b   1.000
_cell.length_c   1.000
_cell.angle_alpha   90.00
_cell.angle_beta   90.00
_cell.angle_gamma   90.00
#
_symmetry.space_group_name_H-M   'P 1'
#
loop_
_entity.id
_entity.type
_entity.pdbx_description
1 polymer ?
#
loop_
_entity_poly.entity_id
_entity_poly.type
_entity_poly.pdbx_seq_one_letter_code
_entity_poly.pdbx_strand_id
1 'polypeptide(L)'
;MALFTTVLGYLWWNEGMKLIGAGRTSLFFNLVPIVTMMISFIIGAEVTVFQIIGVILVILGVLTASGVKNLITGARKRSQREMPI
;
A
#
# COMPACT_ATOMS: atom_id res chain seq x y z
N MET A 1 -16.64 -12.65 -20.35
CA MET A 1 -16.26 -11.34 -19.78
C MET A 1 -15.19 -11.43 -18.69
N ALA A 2 -15.25 -12.39 -17.75
CA ALA A 2 -14.26 -12.49 -16.66
C ALA A 2 -12.82 -12.84 -17.09
N LEU A 3 -12.61 -13.64 -18.15
CA LEU A 3 -11.25 -14.01 -18.57
C LEU A 3 -10.45 -12.81 -19.09
N PHE A 4 -11.06 -11.97 -19.93
CA PHE A 4 -10.38 -10.80 -20.47
C PHE A 4 -10.09 -9.75 -19.39
N THR A 5 -11.06 -9.43 -18.53
CA THR A 5 -10.85 -8.44 -17.45
C THR A 5 -9.83 -8.93 -16.42
N THR A 6 -9.88 -10.20 -16.02
CA THR A 6 -8.93 -10.75 -15.05
C THR A 6 -7.53 -10.86 -15.64
N VAL A 7 -7.38 -11.41 -16.86
CA VAL A 7 -6.05 -11.60 -17.48
C VAL A 7 -5.39 -10.26 -17.82
N LEU A 8 -6.11 -9.33 -18.46
CA LEU A 8 -5.56 -8.01 -18.77
C LEU A 8 -5.25 -7.22 -17.49
N GLY A 9 -6.13 -7.28 -16.49
CA GLY A 9 -5.89 -6.65 -15.19
C GLY A 9 -4.65 -7.21 -14.51
N TYR A 10 -4.46 -8.54 -14.55
CA TYR A 10 -3.30 -9.20 -13.95
C TYR A 10 -1.99 -8.89 -14.69
N LEU A 11 -2.02 -8.82 -16.02
CA LEU A 11 -0.86 -8.43 -16.83
C LEU A 11 -0.45 -6.99 -16.52
N TRP A 12 -1.41 -6.06 -16.49
CA TRP A 12 -1.14 -4.66 -16.19
C TRP A 12 -0.63 -4.46 -14.76
N TRP A 13 -1.19 -5.21 -13.82
CA TRP A 13 -0.73 -5.24 -12.43
C TRP A 13 0.72 -5.70 -12.32
N ASN A 14 1.08 -6.81 -12.97
CA ASN A 14 2.45 -7.33 -12.95
C ASN A 14 3.45 -6.40 -13.64
N GLU A 15 3.10 -5.80 -14.77
CA GLU A 15 3.95 -4.82 -15.44
C GLU A 15 4.10 -3.52 -14.62
N GLY A 16 3.02 -3.06 -13.99
CA GLY A 16 3.07 -1.94 -13.04
C GLY A 16 3.99 -2.23 -11.85
N MET A 17 3.93 -3.45 -11.29
CA MET A 17 4.85 -3.88 -10.23
C MET A 17 6.31 -3.97 -10.69
N LYS A 18 6.57 -4.40 -11.93
CA LYS A 18 7.93 -4.38 -12.51
C LYS A 18 8.48 -2.97 -12.66
N LEU A 19 7.66 -2.02 -13.09
CA LEU A 19 8.05 -0.61 -13.29
C LEU A 19 8.27 0.14 -11.97
N ILE A 20 7.36 -0.05 -11.01
CA ILE A 20 7.34 0.68 -9.72
C ILE A 20 8.24 0.00 -8.67
N GLY A 21 8.43 -1.32 -8.78
CA GLY A 21 9.19 -2.16 -7.87
C GLY A 21 8.40 -2.58 -6.63
N ALA A 22 8.59 -3.82 -6.18
CA ALA A 22 7.83 -4.45 -5.10
C ALA A 22 7.77 -3.62 -3.79
N GLY A 23 8.86 -2.92 -3.44
CA GLY A 23 8.91 -2.10 -2.22
C GLY A 23 7.98 -0.88 -2.25
N ARG A 24 7.86 -0.20 -3.40
CA ARG A 24 6.96 0.95 -3.55
C ARG A 24 5.50 0.51 -3.68
N THR A 25 5.23 -0.59 -4.40
CA THR A 25 3.88 -1.16 -4.49
C THR A 25 3.37 -1.60 -3.11
N SER A 26 4.22 -2.21 -2.28
CA SER A 26 3.88 -2.56 -0.89
C SER A 26 3.45 -1.34 -0.06
N LEU A 27 4.16 -0.22 -0.20
CA LEU A 27 3.77 1.03 0.47
C LEU A 27 2.41 1.57 0.00
N PHE A 28 2.08 1.44 -1.29
CA PHE A 28 0.76 1.81 -1.82
C PHE A 28 -0.35 0.91 -1.27
N PHE A 29 -0.11 -0.38 -1.11
CA PHE A 29 -1.09 -1.30 -0.51
C PHE A 29 -1.44 -0.92 0.93
N ASN A 30 -0.49 -0.38 1.68
CA ASN A 30 -0.74 0.12 3.03
C ASN A 30 -1.71 1.32 3.06
N LEU A 31 -1.90 2.02 1.94
CA LEU A 31 -2.85 3.13 1.83
C LEU A 31 -4.26 2.65 1.47
N VAL A 32 -4.42 1.44 0.93
CA VAL A 32 -5.72 0.87 0.56
C VAL A 32 -6.73 0.92 1.71
N PRO A 33 -6.40 0.56 2.96
CA PRO A 33 -7.34 0.62 4.09
C PRO A 33 -7.79 2.05 4.41
N ILE A 34 -6.87 3.02 4.32
CA ILE A 34 -7.15 4.44 4.58
C ILE A 34 -8.09 5.00 3.50
N VAL A 35 -7.79 4.75 2.23
CA VAL A 35 -8.62 5.18 1.10
C VAL A 35 -10.00 4.51 1.15
N THR A 36 -10.05 3.21 1.50
CA THR A 36 -11.30 2.47 1.65
C THR A 36 -12.17 3.08 2.75
N MET A 37 -11.60 3.41 3.91
CA MET A 37 -12.32 4.05 5.01
C MET A 37 -12.84 5.43 4.61
N MET A 38 -12.01 6.22 3.90
CA MET A 38 -12.40 7.54 3.40
C MET A 38 -13.57 7.44 2.41
N ILE A 39 -13.53 6.48 1.48
CA ILE A 39 -14.62 6.24 0.52
C ILE A 39 -15.89 5.78 1.25
N SER A 40 -15.80 4.83 2.17
CA SER A 40 -16.95 4.37 2.97
C SER A 40 -17.62 5.52 3.73
N PHE A 41 -16.82 6.43 4.29
CA PHE A 41 -17.32 7.63 4.96
C PHE A 41 -18.08 8.55 3.99
N ILE A 42 -17.53 8.81 2.80
CA ILE A 42 -18.16 9.66 1.76
C ILE A 42 -19.50 9.07 1.28
N ILE A 43 -19.60 7.75 1.18
CA ILE A 43 -20.82 7.05 0.73
C ILE A 43 -21.91 7.05 1.83
N GLY A 44 -21.60 7.51 3.05
CA GLY A 44 -22.53 7.50 4.17
C GLY A 44 -22.83 6.09 4.68
N ALA A 45 -21.94 5.14 4.43
CA ALA A 45 -22.10 3.78 4.92
C ALA A 45 -21.97 3.77 6.45
N GLU A 46 -22.91 3.10 7.13
CA GLU A 46 -22.82 2.91 8.58
C GLU A 46 -21.60 2.04 8.89
N VAL A 47 -20.59 2.67 9.51
CA VAL A 47 -19.36 1.98 9.89
C VAL A 47 -19.67 1.09 11.08
N THR A 48 -19.72 -0.22 10.84
CA THR A 48 -19.96 -1.20 11.90
C THR A 48 -18.72 -1.36 12.79
N VAL A 49 -18.92 -1.79 14.04
CA VAL A 49 -17.82 -2.06 14.99
C VAL A 49 -16.81 -3.07 14.41
N PHE A 50 -17.28 -4.06 13.64
CA PHE A 50 -16.42 -5.04 12.98
C PHE A 50 -15.53 -4.42 11.90
N GLN A 51 -16.01 -3.41 11.16
CA GLN A 51 -15.17 -2.65 10.22
C GLN A 51 -14.09 -1.85 10.95
N ILE A 52 -14.42 -1.23 12.09
CA ILE A 52 -13.43 -0.51 12.91
C ILE A 52 -12.34 -1.46 13.39
N ILE A 53 -12.72 -2.63 13.91
CA ILE A 53 -11.76 -3.66 14.35
C ILE A 53 -10.90 -4.12 13.17
N GLY A 54 -11.50 -4.38 12.00
CA GLY A 54 -10.77 -4.75 10.79
C GLY A 54 -9.75 -3.70 10.37
N VAL A 55 -10.13 -2.41 10.39
CA VAL A 55 -9.22 -1.30 10.09
C VAL A 55 -8.07 -1.25 11.10
N ILE A 56 -8.34 -1.37 12.40
CA ILE A 56 -7.30 -1.39 13.45
C ILE A 56 -6.33 -2.56 13.23
N LEU A 57 -6.85 -3.76 12.96
CA LEU A 57 -6.05 -4.96 12.75
C LEU A 57 -5.15 -4.82 11.52
N VAL A 58 -5.68 -4.24 10.43
CA VAL A 58 -4.89 -3.94 9.24
C VAL A 58 -3.82 -2.89 9.53
N ILE A 59 -4.13 -1.80 10.24
CA ILE A 59 -3.13 -0.79 10.63
C ILE A 59 -2.01 -1.44 11.46
N LEU A 60 -2.35 -2.28 12.44
CA LEU A 60 -1.36 -3.00 13.25
C LEU A 60 -0.52 -3.98 12.41
N GLY A 61 -1.15 -4.70 11.49
CA GLY A 61 -0.48 -5.57 10.53
C GLY A 61 0.48 -4.79 9.62
N VAL A 62 0.06 -3.62 9.14
CA VAL A 62 0.89 -2.73 8.32
C VAL A 62 2.08 -2.17 9.11
N LEU A 63 1.86 -1.72 10.35
CA LEU A 63 2.93 -1.18 11.20
C LEU A 63 3.99 -2.22 11.51
N THR A 64 3.57 -3.46 11.78
CA THR A 64 4.47 -4.58 12.05
C THR A 64 5.17 -5.09 10.79
N ALA A 65 4.44 -5.28 9.69
CA ALA A 65 4.98 -5.79 8.42
C ALA A 65 5.86 -4.77 7.69
N SER A 66 5.48 -3.48 7.71
CA SER A 66 6.27 -2.44 7.06
C SER A 66 7.54 -2.16 7.85
N GLY A 67 7.51 -2.34 9.17
CA GLY A 67 8.58 -2.00 10.09
C GLY A 67 8.90 -0.51 9.99
N VAL A 68 8.83 0.23 11.10
CA VAL A 68 9.24 1.65 11.20
C VAL A 68 10.61 1.94 10.51
N LYS A 69 11.46 0.92 10.32
CA LYS A 69 12.69 0.94 9.53
C LYS A 69 12.55 1.44 8.09
N ASN A 70 11.51 1.11 7.32
CA ASN A 70 11.48 1.49 5.89
C ASN A 70 11.11 2.97 5.66
N LEU A 71 10.32 3.56 6.56
CA LEU A 71 9.97 4.98 6.52
C LEU A 71 11.18 5.89 6.83
N ILE A 72 12.13 5.40 7.63
CA ILE A 72 13.36 6.12 8.00
C ILE A 72 14.52 5.81 7.02
N THR A 73 14.58 4.59 6.48
CA THR A 73 15.72 4.14 5.64
C THR A 73 15.66 4.66 4.19
N GLY A 74 14.48 5.03 3.69
CA GLY A 74 14.33 5.66 2.37
C GLY A 74 15.05 7.01 2.24
N ALA A 75 15.23 7.74 3.34
CA ALA A 75 15.94 9.02 3.37
C ALA A 75 17.47 8.89 3.39
N ARG A 76 18.02 7.75 3.83
CA ARG A 76 19.46 7.59 4.08
C ARG A 76 20.27 7.22 2.83
N LYS A 77 19.64 6.65 1.80
CA LYS A 77 20.36 6.16 0.60
C LYS A 77 20.70 7.24 -0.42
N ARG A 78 20.20 8.48 -0.25
CA ARG A 78 20.53 9.62 -1.14
C ARG A 78 21.76 10.41 -0.67
N SER A 79 21.98 10.51 0.64
CA SER A 79 23.12 11.27 1.20
C SER A 79 24.46 10.53 1.13
N GLN A 80 24.48 9.23 0.86
CA GLN A 80 25.72 8.41 0.86
C GLN A 80 26.33 8.21 -0.55
N ARG A 81 25.68 8.74 -1.60
CA ARG A 81 26.19 8.71 -2.99
C ARG A 81 26.85 10.02 -3.44
N GLU A 82 26.86 11.06 -2.60
CA GLU A 82 27.31 12.42 -3.00
C GLU A 82 28.69 12.84 -2.44
N MET A 83 29.53 11.92 -1.96
CA MET A 83 30.96 12.24 -1.76
C MET A 83 31.88 11.09 -2.16
N PRO A 84 32.24 11.00 -3.46
CA PRO A 84 33.55 10.58 -3.90
C PRO A 84 34.39 11.80 -4.27
N ILE A 85 35.18 12.32 -3.32
CA ILE A 85 36.57 12.81 -3.48
C ILE A 85 37.14 13.14 -2.10
#